data_AF-R9N3W2-F1
#
_entry.id   AF-R9N3W2-F1
#
_cell.length_a   1.000
_cell.length_b   1.000
_cell.length_c   1.000
_cell.angle_alpha   90.00
_cell.angle_beta   90.00
_cell.angle_gamma   90.00
#
_symmetry.space_group_name_H-M   'P 1'
#
loop_
_entity.id
_entity.type
_entity.pdbx_description
1 polymer ?
#
loop_
_entity_poly.entity_id
_entity_poly.type
_entity_poly.pdbx_seq_one_letter_code
_entity_poly.pdbx_strand_id
1 'polypeptide(L)'
;MQYGELYHRNYYKEVQDKNRVYYEYYSLEDTQDIPADYNEISFVCLRPDGCLETPSTLSIACRTLAKKLDGFEGFHFHQLRHTYTSNLLSNGAAPKDVQELLGHSDVSTTMNVYAHATREAKRTSARLLDKVAGND
;
A
#
# COMPACT_ATOMS: atom_id res chain seq x y z
N MET A 1 -24.89 -4.41 17.21
CA MET A 1 -23.46 -4.23 16.91
C MET A 1 -22.65 -4.50 18.17
N GLN A 2 -21.50 -5.16 18.07
CA GLN A 2 -20.66 -5.57 19.22
C GLN A 2 -20.18 -4.41 20.10
N TYR A 3 -20.17 -3.18 19.55
CA TYR A 3 -19.67 -1.98 20.22
C TYR A 3 -20.76 -1.00 20.67
N GLY A 4 -22.02 -1.18 20.23
CA GLY A 4 -23.16 -0.34 20.67
C GLY A 4 -22.82 1.16 20.67
N GLU A 5 -22.93 1.78 21.85
CA GLU A 5 -22.65 3.20 22.11
C GLU A 5 -21.17 3.61 21.95
N LEU A 6 -20.24 2.65 21.97
CA LEU A 6 -18.80 2.88 21.77
C LEU A 6 -18.40 2.82 20.29
N TYR A 7 -19.37 2.63 19.38
CA TYR A 7 -19.09 2.69 17.95
C TYR A 7 -18.81 4.12 17.52
N HIS A 8 -17.80 4.29 16.67
CA HIS A 8 -17.39 5.58 16.14
C HIS A 8 -17.89 5.76 14.72
N ARG A 9 -18.47 6.93 14.46
CA ARG A 9 -18.78 7.40 13.10
C ARG A 9 -17.81 8.50 12.70
N ASN A 10 -17.55 8.52 11.41
CA ASN A 10 -16.51 9.35 10.81
C ASN A 10 -17.15 10.48 10.03
N TYR A 11 -16.64 11.69 10.20
CA TYR A 11 -17.19 12.89 9.61
C TYR A 11 -16.09 13.76 9.03
N TYR A 12 -16.45 14.60 8.07
CA TYR A 12 -15.62 15.69 7.60
C TYR A 12 -16.38 17.00 7.58
N LYS A 13 -15.63 18.08 7.73
CA LYS A 13 -16.10 19.46 7.59
C LYS A 13 -15.27 20.16 6.51
N GLU A 14 -15.96 20.79 5.57
CA GLU A 14 -15.30 21.68 4.61
C GLU A 14 -14.95 23.00 5.30
N VAL A 15 -13.68 23.39 5.22
CA VAL A 15 -13.19 24.66 5.74
C VAL A 15 -12.62 25.49 4.61
N GLN A 16 -13.13 26.72 4.49
CA GLN A 16 -12.66 27.69 3.52
C GLN A 16 -11.77 28.71 4.24
N ASP A 17 -10.48 28.70 3.94
CA ASP A 17 -9.53 29.71 4.40
C ASP A 17 -8.94 30.47 3.21
N LYS A 18 -9.32 31.76 3.11
CA LYS A 18 -8.85 32.80 2.16
C LYS A 18 -8.82 32.42 0.68
N ASN A 19 -8.01 31.44 0.29
CA ASN A 19 -7.81 30.95 -1.08
C ASN A 19 -7.67 29.41 -1.18
N ARG A 20 -8.00 28.65 -0.11
CA ARG A 20 -7.89 27.19 -0.07
C ARG A 20 -9.13 26.59 0.59
N VAL A 21 -9.63 25.53 -0.01
CA VAL A 21 -10.62 24.64 0.60
C VAL A 21 -9.86 23.42 1.11
N TYR A 22 -10.02 23.11 2.39
CA TYR A 22 -9.48 21.89 2.99
C TYR A 22 -10.55 21.21 3.84
N TYR A 23 -10.34 19.92 4.11
CA TYR A 23 -11.28 19.12 4.87
C TYR A 23 -10.67 18.77 6.22
N GLU A 24 -11.40 19.09 7.29
CA GLU A 24 -11.08 18.63 8.63
C GLU A 24 -11.84 17.34 8.91
N TYR A 25 -11.14 16.36 9.46
CA TYR A 25 -11.69 15.03 9.73
C TYR A 25 -11.91 14.85 11.24
N TYR A 26 -13.04 14.23 11.59
CA TYR A 26 -13.44 13.96 12.96
C TYR A 26 -13.98 12.54 13.09
N SER A 27 -13.58 11.86 14.16
CA SER A 27 -14.14 10.57 14.59
C SER A 27 -14.89 10.81 15.89
N LEU A 28 -16.21 10.59 15.89
CA LEU A 28 -17.07 10.85 17.04
C LEU A 28 -17.75 9.55 17.47
N GLU A 29 -17.90 9.34 18.77
CA GLU A 29 -18.72 8.25 19.31
C GLU A 29 -20.20 8.49 18.99
N ASP A 30 -20.98 7.42 18.82
CA ASP A 30 -22.41 7.49 18.50
C ASP A 30 -23.26 8.23 19.55
N THR A 31 -22.73 8.43 20.75
CA THR A 31 -23.38 9.14 21.86
C THR A 31 -23.22 10.66 21.81
N GLN A 32 -22.33 11.18 20.96
CA GLN A 32 -22.05 12.61 20.89
C GLN A 32 -23.01 13.32 19.93
N ASP A 33 -23.45 14.52 20.30
CA ASP A 33 -24.23 15.38 19.40
C ASP A 33 -23.38 15.75 18.17
N ILE A 34 -23.89 15.40 16.99
CA ILE A 34 -23.20 15.66 15.71
C ILE A 34 -23.54 17.09 15.26
N PRO A 35 -22.56 17.97 15.04
CA PRO A 35 -22.82 19.31 14.52
C PRO A 35 -23.47 19.28 13.14
N ALA A 36 -24.38 20.22 12.86
CA ALA A 36 -25.18 20.23 11.63
C ALA A 36 -24.35 20.45 10.34
N ASP A 37 -23.14 20.98 10.46
CA ASP A 37 -22.20 21.24 9.35
C ASP A 37 -21.27 20.07 9.04
N TYR A 38 -21.43 18.93 9.71
CA TYR A 38 -20.61 17.74 9.53
C TYR A 38 -21.23 16.80 8.50
N ASN A 39 -20.40 16.31 7.58
CA ASN A 39 -20.82 15.35 6.56
C ASN A 39 -20.24 13.98 6.91
N GLU A 40 -21.09 12.95 6.95
CA GLU A 40 -20.64 11.59 7.24
C GLU A 40 -19.78 11.03 6.11
N ILE A 41 -18.73 10.31 6.48
CA ILE A 41 -17.84 9.60 5.56
C ILE A 41 -17.60 8.18 6.09
N SER A 42 -17.52 7.21 5.20
CA SER A 42 -17.14 5.84 5.54
C SER A 42 -15.81 5.52 4.89
N PHE A 43 -14.86 5.06 5.70
CA PHE A 43 -13.57 4.58 5.20
C PHE A 43 -13.60 3.07 4.98
N VAL A 44 -12.69 2.57 4.14
CA VAL A 44 -12.55 1.14 3.87
C VAL A 44 -11.81 0.43 5.00
N CYS A 45 -10.75 1.05 5.54
CA CYS A 45 -9.90 0.47 6.57
C CYS A 45 -10.34 0.92 7.96
N LEU A 46 -11.45 0.34 8.43
CA LEU A 46 -11.99 0.58 9.75
C LEU A 46 -11.78 -0.62 10.67
N ARG A 47 -11.54 -0.31 11.94
CA ARG A 47 -11.61 -1.27 13.04
C ARG A 47 -13.09 -1.65 13.28
N PRO A 48 -13.34 -2.78 13.96
CA PRO A 48 -14.71 -3.17 14.34
C PRO A 48 -15.48 -2.12 15.16
N ASP A 49 -14.77 -1.22 15.86
CA ASP A 49 -15.33 -0.11 16.64
C ASP A 49 -15.59 1.17 15.80
N GLY A 50 -15.36 1.14 14.48
CA GLY A 50 -15.62 2.26 13.57
C GLY A 50 -14.48 3.29 13.49
N CYS A 51 -13.42 3.14 14.29
CA CYS A 51 -12.22 3.97 14.18
C CYS A 51 -11.36 3.58 12.98
N LEU A 52 -10.56 4.51 12.48
CA LEU A 52 -9.55 4.23 11.46
C LEU A 52 -8.50 3.20 11.93
N GLU A 53 -8.18 2.26 11.04
CA GLU A 53 -7.02 1.40 11.23
C GLU A 53 -5.72 2.16 11.04
N THR A 54 -4.75 1.87 11.90
CA THR A 54 -3.44 2.53 11.85
C THR A 54 -2.42 1.71 11.05
N PRO A 55 -1.47 2.34 10.34
CA PRO A 55 -0.37 1.63 9.69
C PRO A 55 0.49 0.79 10.67
N SER A 56 0.52 1.19 11.94
CA SER A 56 1.20 0.47 13.02
C SER A 56 0.58 -0.91 13.27
N THR A 57 -0.74 -1.04 13.12
CA THR A 57 -1.46 -2.33 13.20
C THR A 57 -0.88 -3.32 12.20
N LEU A 58 -0.73 -2.90 10.93
CA LEU A 58 -0.14 -3.72 9.87
C LEU A 58 1.31 -4.10 10.17
N SER A 59 2.08 -3.18 10.74
CA SER A 59 3.46 -3.45 11.16
C SER A 59 3.55 -4.51 12.26
N ILE A 60 2.63 -4.48 13.23
CA ILE A 60 2.52 -5.50 14.28
C ILE A 60 2.15 -6.86 13.68
N ALA A 61 1.19 -6.89 12.76
CA ALA A 61 0.79 -8.10 12.06
C ALA A 61 1.97 -8.72 11.29
N CYS A 62 2.72 -7.92 10.53
CA CYS A 62 3.90 -8.38 9.80
C CYS A 62 4.98 -8.95 10.74
N ARG A 63 5.26 -8.27 11.85
CA ARG A 63 6.21 -8.77 12.86
C ARG A 63 5.75 -10.08 13.50
N THR A 64 4.45 -10.27 13.66
CA THR A 64 3.88 -11.49 14.21
C THR A 64 4.04 -12.64 13.22
N LEU A 65 3.77 -12.40 11.93
CA LEU A 65 3.99 -13.38 10.87
C LEU A 65 5.46 -13.77 10.73
N ALA A 66 6.36 -12.78 10.73
CA ALA A 66 7.81 -12.99 10.67
C ALA A 66 8.37 -13.90 11.78
N LYS A 67 7.69 -13.95 12.95
CA LYS A 67 8.06 -14.83 14.06
C LYS A 67 7.46 -16.23 13.98
N LYS A 68 6.38 -16.39 13.23
CA LYS A 68 5.61 -17.65 13.14
C LYS A 68 5.99 -18.50 11.93
N LEU A 69 6.57 -17.88 10.90
CA LEU A 69 6.91 -18.52 9.64
C LEU A 69 8.42 -18.46 9.45
N ASP A 70 9.03 -19.63 9.27
CA ASP A 70 10.45 -19.74 8.93
C ASP A 70 10.72 -19.09 7.57
N GLY A 71 11.84 -18.36 7.45
CA GLY A 71 12.23 -17.69 6.19
C GLY A 71 11.58 -16.33 5.96
N PHE A 72 10.83 -15.80 6.93
CA PHE A 72 10.22 -14.46 6.88
C PHE A 72 10.93 -13.46 7.82
N GLU A 73 12.18 -13.71 8.16
CA GLU A 73 12.97 -12.81 9.01
C GLU A 73 13.05 -11.40 8.38
N GLY A 74 12.66 -10.38 9.15
CA GLY A 74 12.66 -9.00 8.68
C GLY A 74 11.50 -8.63 7.74
N PHE A 75 10.48 -9.47 7.58
CA PHE A 75 9.30 -9.16 6.78
C PHE A 75 8.56 -7.90 7.29
N HIS A 76 8.25 -6.98 6.37
CA HIS A 76 7.48 -5.77 6.65
C HIS A 76 6.52 -5.44 5.51
N PHE A 77 5.48 -4.66 5.80
CA PHE A 77 4.36 -4.42 4.89
C PHE A 77 4.78 -3.93 3.49
N HIS A 78 5.77 -3.03 3.42
CA HIS A 78 6.27 -2.49 2.14
C HIS A 78 6.89 -3.56 1.22
N GLN A 79 7.33 -4.73 1.74
CA GLN A 79 7.82 -5.82 0.90
C GLN A 79 6.74 -6.38 -0.02
N LEU A 80 5.47 -6.36 0.38
CA LEU A 80 4.36 -6.78 -0.48
C LEU A 80 4.30 -5.94 -1.76
N ARG A 81 4.55 -4.64 -1.65
CA ARG A 81 4.62 -3.73 -2.81
C ARG A 81 5.81 -4.03 -3.70
N HIS A 82 6.96 -4.35 -3.11
CA HIS A 82 8.13 -4.81 -3.88
C HIS A 82 7.83 -6.13 -4.61
N THR A 83 7.21 -7.11 -3.96
CA THR A 83 6.81 -8.37 -4.59
C THR A 83 5.85 -8.15 -5.76
N TYR A 84 4.84 -7.29 -5.59
CA TYR A 84 3.94 -6.91 -6.69
C TYR A 84 4.70 -6.33 -7.89
N THR A 85 5.61 -5.39 -7.63
CA THR A 85 6.44 -4.74 -8.66
C THR A 85 7.34 -5.75 -9.37
N SER A 86 8.07 -6.56 -8.61
CA SER A 86 8.95 -7.61 -9.16
C SER A 86 8.17 -8.61 -10.00
N ASN A 87 6.99 -9.05 -9.54
CA ASN A 87 6.17 -10.00 -10.28
C ASN A 87 5.69 -9.43 -11.62
N LEU A 88 5.21 -8.18 -11.65
CA LEU A 88 4.79 -7.56 -12.91
C LEU A 88 5.94 -7.45 -13.91
N LEU A 89 7.10 -6.98 -13.45
CA LEU A 89 8.27 -6.84 -14.31
C LEU A 89 8.79 -8.18 -14.82
N SER A 90 8.84 -9.20 -13.96
CA SER A 90 9.25 -10.55 -14.35
C SER A 90 8.29 -11.21 -15.34
N ASN A 91 7.02 -10.79 -15.37
CA ASN A 91 6.03 -11.23 -16.36
C ASN A 91 5.97 -10.33 -17.61
N GLY A 92 6.95 -9.44 -17.80
CA GLY A 92 7.10 -8.66 -19.02
C GLY A 92 6.26 -7.38 -19.08
N ALA A 93 5.67 -6.94 -17.97
CA ALA A 93 4.99 -5.63 -17.93
C ALA A 93 5.99 -4.50 -18.21
N ALA A 94 5.56 -3.50 -18.98
CA ALA A 94 6.41 -2.35 -19.25
C ALA A 94 6.66 -1.55 -17.97
N PRO A 95 7.89 -1.09 -17.69
CA PRO A 95 8.21 -0.39 -16.45
C PRO A 95 7.39 0.87 -16.22
N LYS A 96 6.98 1.55 -17.30
CA LYS A 96 6.13 2.73 -17.26
C LYS A 96 4.73 2.39 -16.75
N ASP A 97 4.14 1.32 -17.25
CA ASP A 97 2.82 0.85 -16.80
C ASP A 97 2.86 0.43 -15.32
N VAL A 98 3.94 -0.25 -14.90
CA VAL A 98 4.13 -0.61 -13.49
C VAL A 98 4.26 0.65 -12.61
N GLN A 99 4.97 1.68 -13.07
CA GLN A 99 5.07 2.95 -12.34
C GLN A 99 3.70 3.63 -12.19
N GLU A 100 2.90 3.66 -13.26
CA GLU A 100 1.55 4.24 -13.25
C GLU A 100 0.63 3.48 -12.30
N LEU A 101 0.64 2.14 -12.33
CA LEU A 101 -0.12 1.29 -11.41
C LEU A 101 0.26 1.48 -9.95
N LEU A 102 1.53 1.79 -9.67
CA LEU A 102 2.00 2.10 -8.34
C LEU A 102 1.63 3.52 -7.91
N GLY A 103 1.40 4.46 -8.83
CA GLY A 103 1.13 5.86 -8.48
C GLY A 103 2.32 6.55 -7.79
N HIS A 104 3.55 6.14 -8.10
CA HIS A 104 4.75 6.78 -7.55
C HIS A 104 5.00 8.14 -8.20
N SER A 105 5.04 9.21 -7.39
CA SER A 105 5.58 10.51 -7.78
C SER A 105 7.11 10.52 -7.86
N ASP A 106 7.79 9.63 -7.10
CA ASP A 106 9.26 9.48 -7.08
C ASP A 106 9.69 8.12 -7.69
N VAL A 107 10.49 8.20 -8.75
CA VAL A 107 10.90 7.08 -9.62
C VAL A 107 11.96 6.18 -8.97
N SER A 108 12.68 6.67 -7.96
CA SER A 108 13.92 6.05 -7.46
C SER A 108 13.74 4.62 -6.93
N THR A 109 12.62 4.34 -6.26
CA THR A 109 12.35 3.01 -5.66
C THR A 109 11.94 1.97 -6.71
N THR A 110 11.12 2.38 -7.70
CA THR A 110 10.76 1.51 -8.84
C THR A 110 11.99 1.20 -9.69
N MET A 111 12.88 2.17 -9.88
CA MET A 111 14.06 2.03 -10.72
C MET A 111 15.09 1.04 -10.14
N ASN A 112 15.24 0.98 -8.81
CA ASN A 112 16.11 0.02 -8.15
C ASN A 112 15.63 -1.44 -8.33
N VAL A 113 14.32 -1.68 -8.16
CA VAL A 113 13.71 -3.00 -8.41
C VAL A 113 13.80 -3.36 -9.90
N TYR A 114 13.49 -2.40 -10.77
CA TYR A 114 13.65 -2.53 -12.22
C TYR A 114 15.07 -2.90 -12.63
N ALA A 115 16.09 -2.26 -12.07
CA ALA A 115 17.48 -2.56 -12.37
C ALA A 115 17.86 -4.01 -12.06
N HIS A 116 17.33 -4.56 -10.97
CA HIS A 116 17.52 -5.97 -10.61
C HIS A 116 16.81 -6.93 -11.58
N ALA A 117 15.51 -6.71 -11.85
CA ALA A 117 14.75 -7.55 -12.78
C ALA A 117 15.33 -7.53 -14.20
N THR A 118 15.76 -6.35 -14.67
CA THR A 118 16.37 -6.18 -16.00
C THR A 118 17.73 -6.87 -16.10
N ARG A 119 18.54 -6.86 -15.04
CA ARG A 119 19.81 -7.60 -15.00
C ARG A 119 19.59 -9.11 -15.11
N GLU A 120 18.56 -9.64 -14.47
CA GLU A 120 18.19 -11.05 -14.56
C GLU A 120 17.70 -11.41 -15.96
N ALA A 121 16.78 -10.61 -16.54
CA ALA A 121 16.31 -10.78 -17.91
C ALA A 121 17.45 -10.74 -18.94
N LYS A 122 18.42 -9.82 -18.78
CA LYS A 122 19.61 -9.76 -19.62
C LYS A 122 20.49 -11.00 -19.49
N ARG A 123 20.71 -11.51 -18.27
CA ARG A 123 21.46 -12.77 -18.06
C ARG A 123 20.77 -13.97 -18.68
N THR A 124 19.46 -14.08 -18.54
CA THR A 124 18.67 -15.15 -19.17
C THR A 124 18.76 -15.08 -20.69
N SER A 125 18.64 -13.88 -21.26
CA SER A 125 18.77 -13.67 -22.71
C SER A 125 20.16 -14.01 -23.23
N ALA A 126 21.23 -13.63 -22.50
CA ALA A 126 22.60 -13.99 -22.85
C ALA A 126 22.81 -15.51 -22.83
N ARG A 127 22.26 -16.22 -21.84
CA ARG A 127 22.32 -17.69 -21.77
C ARG A 127 21.56 -18.38 -22.91
N LEU A 128 20.46 -17.80 -23.38
CA LEU A 128 19.74 -18.31 -24.55
C LEU A 128 20.59 -18.16 -25.83
N LEU A 129 21.27 -17.03 -25.98
CA LEU A 129 22.23 -16.80 -27.08
C LEU A 129 23.41 -17.79 -27.02
N ASP A 130 24.01 -18.01 -25.84
CA ASP A 130 25.09 -18.99 -25.67
C ASP A 130 24.64 -20.41 -26.04
N LYS A 131 23.39 -20.77 -25.74
CA LYS A 131 22.82 -22.08 -26.08
C LYS A 131 22.58 -22.25 -27.60
N VAL A 132 22.33 -21.16 -28.31
CA VAL A 132 22.18 -21.15 -29.77
C VAL A 132 23.54 -21.11 -30.47
N ALA A 133 24.52 -20.40 -29.90
CA ALA A 133 25.86 -20.23 -30.47
C ALA A 133 26.84 -21.36 -30.13
N GLY A 134 26.61 -22.11 -29.04
CA GLY A 134 27.48 -23.20 -28.58
C GLY A 134 27.07 -24.60 -29.04
N ASN A 135 26.24 -24.71 -30.09
CA ASN A 135 25.72 -25.98 -30.58
C ASN A 135 26.32 -26.38 -31.95
N ASP A 136 27.64 -26.17 -32.09
CA ASP A 136 28.54 -26.77 -33.10
C ASP A 136 29.63 -27.62 -32.42
#